data_AF-A8V417-F1
#
_entry.id   AF-A8V417-F1
#
_cell.length_a   1.000
_cell.length_b   1.000
_cell.length_c   1.000
_cell.angle_alpha   90.00
_cell.angle_beta   90.00
_cell.angle_gamma   90.00
#
_symmetry.space_group_name_H-M   'P 1'
#
loop_
_entity.id
_entity.type
_entity.pdbx_description
1 polymer ?
#
loop_
_entity_poly.entity_id
_entity_poly.type
_entity_poly.pdbx_seq_one_letter_code
_entity_poly.pdbx_strand_id
1 'polypeptide(L)'
;MSNTQELKNLVNYGLVKAHVAMGLIFFIIVALMGFLYSLQLDGIYPFPGIEFLSPGRVRMIHTAGAAYGFLVNMFTGLLYWAIPRFTGYRVLSDALGWFMFIALQAAVLITVVAILFFGQADNVEWGETPWWLDPIIVFWLLLHLLQFGAPLYKASQRGPLYVSGWYISAMLVWTPLVVFMGNFIPRFWSVGSGAGAVQSTFIHDLVGLYVTPVAWGLMYYFVPVIMKKPMWSHGLSLLGFWGLAFFYPMNGVHHFLWSPIPMFAQYSAVFATVAVEFAVTSVLIN
;
A
#
# COMPACT_ATOMS: atom_id res chain seq x y z
N MET A 1 -5.06 14.96 -34.38
CA MET A 1 -3.84 14.66 -33.62
C MET A 1 -3.83 13.15 -33.35
N SER A 2 -2.69 12.45 -33.40
CA SER A 2 -2.70 11.00 -33.12
C SER A 2 -3.14 10.75 -31.67
N ASN A 3 -3.87 9.66 -31.43
CA ASN A 3 -4.36 9.24 -30.10
C ASN A 3 -3.24 9.25 -29.02
N THR A 4 -2.00 9.02 -29.44
CA THR A 4 -0.80 9.09 -28.59
C THR A 4 -0.49 10.50 -28.05
N GLN A 5 -0.75 11.55 -28.82
CA GLN A 5 -0.45 12.93 -28.42
C GLN A 5 -1.46 13.46 -27.39
N GLU A 6 -2.74 13.05 -27.49
CA GLU A 6 -3.75 13.36 -26.47
C GLU A 6 -3.43 12.67 -25.14
N LEU A 7 -3.05 11.39 -25.16
CA LEU A 7 -2.64 10.67 -23.94
C LEU A 7 -1.39 11.27 -23.28
N LYS A 8 -0.46 11.81 -24.06
CA LYS A 8 0.73 12.52 -23.52
C LYS A 8 0.33 13.78 -22.75
N ASN A 9 -0.71 14.47 -23.19
CA ASN A 9 -1.19 15.69 -22.53
C ASN A 9 -1.97 15.42 -21.24
N LEU A 10 -2.34 14.16 -20.97
CA LEU A 10 -3.07 13.77 -19.77
C LEU A 10 -2.16 13.47 -18.56
N VAL A 11 -0.87 13.21 -18.80
CA VAL A 11 0.04 12.68 -17.79
C VAL A 11 1.16 13.68 -17.50
N ASN A 12 1.37 13.99 -16.22
CA ASN A 12 2.54 14.73 -15.78
C ASN A 12 3.75 13.78 -15.65
N TYR A 13 4.59 13.74 -16.67
CA TYR A 13 5.77 12.86 -16.72
C TYR A 13 6.82 13.21 -15.65
N GLY A 14 6.94 14.48 -15.26
CA GLY A 14 7.88 14.89 -14.21
C GLY A 14 7.54 14.23 -12.88
N LEU A 15 6.26 14.26 -12.52
CA LEU A 15 5.76 13.66 -11.28
C LEU A 15 5.91 12.14 -11.27
N VAL A 16 5.58 11.48 -12.38
CA VAL A 16 5.79 10.02 -12.55
C VAL A 16 7.27 9.68 -12.36
N LYS A 17 8.17 10.40 -13.04
CA LYS A 17 9.62 10.16 -12.95
C LYS A 17 10.15 10.41 -11.54
N ALA A 18 9.68 11.46 -10.86
CA ALA A 18 10.11 11.79 -9.50
C ALA A 18 9.77 10.66 -8.52
N HIS A 19 8.52 10.19 -8.54
CA HIS A 19 8.08 9.06 -7.73
C HIS A 19 8.85 7.77 -8.04
N VAL A 20 8.99 7.41 -9.32
CA VAL A 20 9.72 6.19 -9.72
C VAL A 20 11.20 6.28 -9.35
N ALA A 21 11.84 7.42 -9.57
CA ALA A 21 13.24 7.63 -9.20
C ALA A 21 13.45 7.49 -7.69
N MET A 22 12.61 8.14 -6.88
CA MET A 22 12.68 8.00 -5.43
C MET A 22 12.37 6.58 -4.98
N GLY A 23 11.36 5.93 -5.56
CA GLY A 23 11.04 4.53 -5.28
C GLY A 23 12.26 3.62 -5.50
N LEU A 24 12.95 3.75 -6.64
CA LEU A 24 14.17 2.98 -6.93
C LEU A 24 15.34 3.31 -5.98
N ILE A 25 15.50 4.58 -5.59
CA ILE A 25 16.49 4.96 -4.58
C ILE A 25 16.18 4.27 -3.24
N PHE A 26 14.92 4.32 -2.78
CA PHE A 26 14.52 3.63 -1.56
C PHE A 26 14.64 2.12 -1.68
N PHE A 27 14.35 1.53 -2.84
CA PHE A 27 14.56 0.10 -3.06
C PHE A 27 15.99 -0.34 -2.74
N ILE A 28 16.99 0.42 -3.21
CA ILE A 28 18.40 0.16 -2.92
C ILE A 28 18.69 0.32 -1.43
N ILE A 29 18.20 1.40 -0.81
CA ILE A 29 18.40 1.67 0.61
C ILE A 29 17.80 0.54 1.46
N VAL A 30 16.56 0.13 1.19
CA VAL A 30 15.86 -0.86 2.01
C VAL A 30 16.42 -2.26 1.78
N ALA A 31 16.88 -2.59 0.57
CA ALA A 31 17.60 -3.83 0.32
C ALA A 31 18.90 -3.88 1.12
N LEU A 32 19.65 -2.77 1.19
CA LEU A 32 20.85 -2.66 2.02
C LEU A 32 20.51 -2.81 3.52
N MET A 33 19.48 -2.14 4.02
CA MET A 33 19.07 -2.26 5.44
C MET A 33 18.60 -3.69 5.76
N GLY A 34 17.88 -4.34 4.86
CA GLY A 34 17.47 -5.74 4.99
C GLY A 34 18.67 -6.68 5.04
N PHE A 35 19.65 -6.48 4.16
CA PHE A 35 20.91 -7.22 4.16
C PHE A 35 21.71 -6.99 5.46
N LEU A 36 21.84 -5.74 5.93
CA LEU A 36 22.50 -5.45 7.19
C LEU A 36 21.82 -6.14 8.37
N TYR A 37 20.48 -6.11 8.41
CA TYR A 37 19.73 -6.84 9.44
C TYR A 37 19.90 -8.36 9.31
N SER A 38 19.97 -8.94 8.11
CA SER A 38 20.17 -10.38 7.95
C SER A 38 21.52 -10.84 8.50
N LEU A 39 22.58 -10.02 8.39
CA LEU A 39 23.89 -10.33 9.00
C LEU A 39 23.83 -10.47 10.53
N GLN A 40 22.85 -9.86 11.20
CA GLN A 40 22.59 -10.08 12.63
C GLN A 40 22.13 -11.51 12.91
N LEU A 41 21.34 -12.12 12.01
CA LEU A 41 20.85 -13.50 12.18
C LEU A 41 21.99 -14.52 12.08
N ASP A 42 23.07 -14.16 11.37
CA ASP A 42 24.29 -14.95 11.25
C ASP A 42 25.35 -14.60 12.30
N GLY A 43 25.06 -13.68 13.22
CA GLY A 43 25.98 -13.26 14.28
C GLY A 43 27.17 -12.41 13.82
N ILE A 44 27.13 -11.86 12.61
CA ILE A 44 28.21 -11.07 11.97
C ILE A 44 27.79 -9.62 11.70
N TYR A 45 26.95 -9.06 12.57
CA TYR A 45 26.44 -7.71 12.41
C TYR A 45 27.56 -6.66 12.45
N PRO A 46 27.67 -5.77 11.45
CA PRO A 46 28.84 -4.90 11.29
C PRO A 46 28.88 -3.68 12.24
N PHE A 47 27.81 -3.43 13.01
CA PHE A 47 27.69 -2.24 13.87
C PHE A 47 27.46 -2.59 15.35
N PRO A 48 28.29 -3.44 15.98
CA PRO A 48 28.12 -3.79 17.38
C PRO A 48 28.28 -2.55 18.28
N GLY A 49 27.37 -2.37 19.23
CA GLY A 49 27.43 -1.27 20.21
C GLY A 49 27.02 0.12 19.69
N ILE A 50 26.67 0.27 18.40
CA ILE A 50 26.19 1.54 17.84
C ILE A 50 24.67 1.60 17.98
N GLU A 51 24.19 2.37 18.95
CA GLU A 51 22.76 2.41 19.32
C GLU A 51 21.82 2.79 18.16
N PHE A 52 22.15 3.85 17.43
CA PHE A 52 21.32 4.33 16.31
C PHE A 52 21.32 3.38 15.12
N LEU A 53 22.33 2.50 15.02
CA LEU A 53 22.38 1.38 14.07
C LEU A 53 22.15 0.04 14.79
N SER A 54 21.39 0.02 15.89
CA SER A 54 21.01 -1.25 16.51
C SER A 54 20.16 -2.09 15.54
N PRO A 55 20.25 -3.43 15.59
CA PRO A 55 19.49 -4.30 14.68
C PRO A 55 17.98 -4.01 14.69
N GLY A 56 17.41 -3.69 15.86
CA GLY A 56 16.00 -3.31 15.98
C GLY A 56 15.65 -2.06 15.18
N ARG A 57 16.47 -1.00 15.26
CA ARG A 57 16.25 0.23 14.46
C ARG A 57 16.43 -0.03 12.97
N VAL A 58 17.46 -0.78 12.57
CA VAL A 58 17.70 -1.13 11.16
C VAL A 58 16.55 -1.96 10.57
N ARG A 59 15.98 -2.91 11.33
CA ARG A 59 14.78 -3.65 10.93
C ARG A 59 13.61 -2.71 10.65
N MET A 60 13.32 -1.79 11.57
CA MET A 60 12.19 -0.85 11.42
C MET A 60 12.40 0.11 10.25
N ILE A 61 13.65 0.52 9.96
CA ILE A 61 13.95 1.29 8.74
C ILE A 61 13.78 0.45 7.47
N HIS A 62 14.18 -0.82 7.50
CA HIS A 62 13.96 -1.72 6.37
C HIS A 62 12.45 -1.85 6.06
N THR A 63 11.61 -2.11 7.07
CA THR A 63 10.16 -2.29 6.88
C THR A 63 9.47 -0.98 6.51
N ALA A 64 9.65 0.09 7.28
CA ALA A 64 9.01 1.39 7.02
C ALA A 64 9.50 2.00 5.70
N GLY A 65 10.78 1.86 5.39
CA GLY A 65 11.35 2.32 4.12
C GLY A 65 10.83 1.51 2.94
N ALA A 66 10.64 0.19 3.07
CA ALA A 66 10.06 -0.64 2.01
C ALA A 66 8.60 -0.25 1.76
N ALA A 67 7.81 -0.06 2.82
CA ALA A 67 6.42 0.34 2.73
C ALA A 67 6.25 1.75 2.14
N TYR A 68 6.76 2.77 2.80
CA TYR A 68 6.48 4.17 2.45
C TYR A 68 7.49 4.75 1.46
N GLY A 69 8.77 4.37 1.60
CA GLY A 69 9.84 4.86 0.73
C GLY A 69 9.77 4.24 -0.67
N PHE A 70 9.65 2.92 -0.76
CA PHE A 70 9.62 2.19 -2.03
C PHE A 70 8.20 2.00 -2.58
N LEU A 71 7.35 1.23 -1.89
CA LEU A 71 6.07 0.80 -2.45
C LEU A 71 5.12 1.98 -2.71
N VAL A 72 4.93 2.88 -1.75
CA VAL A 72 4.05 4.05 -1.95
C VAL A 72 4.54 4.91 -3.11
N ASN A 73 5.84 5.17 -3.22
CA ASN A 73 6.40 5.90 -4.34
C ASN A 73 6.13 5.21 -5.68
N MET A 74 6.46 3.93 -5.79
CA MET A 74 6.27 3.17 -7.03
C MET A 74 4.80 3.14 -7.43
N PHE A 75 3.90 2.80 -6.49
CA PHE A 75 2.48 2.72 -6.78
C PHE A 75 1.89 4.08 -7.13
N THR A 76 2.13 5.13 -6.36
CA THR A 76 1.62 6.46 -6.67
C THR A 76 2.15 6.98 -8.01
N GLY A 77 3.43 6.76 -8.33
CA GLY A 77 4.01 7.07 -9.64
C GLY A 77 3.33 6.33 -10.79
N LEU A 78 3.05 5.03 -10.62
CA LEU A 78 2.35 4.22 -11.60
C LEU A 78 0.87 4.60 -11.73
N LEU A 79 0.21 5.05 -10.67
CA LEU A 79 -1.16 5.57 -10.72
C LEU A 79 -1.23 6.88 -11.52
N TYR A 80 -0.27 7.79 -11.34
CA TYR A 80 -0.14 9.00 -12.15
C TYR A 80 0.05 8.70 -13.65
N TRP A 81 0.59 7.52 -13.98
CA TRP A 81 0.71 7.06 -15.35
C TRP A 81 -0.57 6.39 -15.88
N ALA A 82 -1.11 5.44 -15.12
CA ALA A 82 -2.14 4.52 -15.57
C ALA A 82 -3.53 5.16 -15.57
N ILE A 83 -3.92 5.81 -14.47
CA ILE A 83 -5.28 6.34 -14.30
C ILE A 83 -5.64 7.30 -15.42
N PRO A 84 -4.84 8.33 -15.76
CA PRO A 84 -5.24 9.23 -16.82
C PRO A 84 -5.38 8.56 -18.19
N ARG A 85 -4.62 7.49 -18.44
CA ARG A 85 -4.64 6.79 -19.71
C ARG A 85 -5.85 5.88 -19.90
N PHE A 86 -6.25 5.14 -18.87
CA PHE A 86 -7.44 4.28 -19.01
C PHE A 86 -8.75 5.02 -18.75
N THR A 87 -8.72 6.13 -18.00
CA THR A 87 -9.92 6.97 -17.79
C THR A 87 -10.12 8.03 -18.87
N GLY A 88 -9.04 8.45 -19.55
CA GLY A 88 -9.08 9.57 -20.48
C GLY A 88 -9.17 10.95 -19.79
N TYR A 89 -8.90 11.03 -18.49
CA TYR A 89 -9.00 12.26 -17.70
C TYR A 89 -7.72 12.53 -16.91
N ARG A 90 -7.32 13.80 -16.84
CA ARG A 90 -6.23 14.21 -15.94
C ARG A 90 -6.61 13.95 -14.48
N VAL A 91 -5.58 13.70 -13.67
CA VAL A 91 -5.69 13.78 -12.21
C VAL A 91 -6.18 15.16 -11.77
N LEU A 92 -6.69 15.27 -10.54
CA LEU A 92 -7.34 16.49 -10.05
C LEU A 92 -6.46 17.74 -10.19
N SER A 93 -5.19 17.68 -9.77
CA SER A 93 -4.26 18.80 -9.88
C SER A 93 -2.80 18.35 -9.89
N ASP A 94 -2.01 18.85 -10.84
CA ASP A 94 -0.56 18.62 -10.88
C ASP A 94 0.14 19.26 -9.65
N ALA A 95 -0.34 20.42 -9.19
CA ALA A 95 0.22 21.10 -8.01
C ALA A 95 -0.03 20.30 -6.73
N LEU A 96 -1.24 19.73 -6.58
CA LEU A 96 -1.55 18.80 -5.50
C LEU A 96 -0.64 17.57 -5.58
N GLY A 97 -0.37 17.06 -6.79
CA GLY A 97 0.52 15.93 -6.98
C GLY A 97 1.95 16.19 -6.50
N TRP A 98 2.52 17.34 -6.84
CA TRP A 98 3.84 17.74 -6.34
C TRP A 98 3.87 17.97 -4.82
N PHE A 99 2.82 18.58 -4.27
CA PHE A 99 2.68 18.71 -2.82
C PHE A 99 2.67 17.33 -2.14
N MET A 100 1.86 16.39 -2.65
CA MET A 100 1.79 15.03 -2.12
C MET A 100 3.13 14.29 -2.22
N PHE A 101 3.85 14.46 -3.33
CA PHE A 101 5.20 13.90 -3.48
C PHE A 101 6.15 14.43 -2.40
N ILE A 102 6.22 15.75 -2.22
CA ILE A 102 7.08 16.37 -1.20
C ILE A 102 6.66 15.93 0.21
N ALA A 103 5.36 15.91 0.50
CA ALA A 103 4.83 15.47 1.78
C ALA A 103 5.18 14.01 2.08
N LEU A 104 5.11 13.11 1.09
CA LEU A 104 5.55 11.73 1.22
C LEU A 104 7.05 11.66 1.56
N GLN A 105 7.89 12.40 0.83
CA GLN A 105 9.32 12.39 1.11
C GLN A 105 9.67 12.96 2.48
N ALA A 106 8.98 14.01 2.90
CA ALA A 106 9.12 14.57 4.24
C ALA A 106 8.69 13.55 5.31
N ALA A 107 7.54 12.89 5.15
CA ALA A 107 7.06 11.89 6.09
C ALA A 107 8.05 10.73 6.24
N VAL A 108 8.56 10.18 5.14
CA VAL A 108 9.57 9.11 5.16
C VAL A 108 10.84 9.56 5.87
N LEU A 109 11.34 10.76 5.57
CA LEU A 109 12.55 11.30 6.22
C LEU A 109 12.33 11.49 7.72
N ILE A 110 11.19 12.05 8.12
CA ILE A 110 10.84 12.26 9.52
C ILE A 110 10.78 10.91 10.26
N THR A 111 10.13 9.89 9.67
CA THR A 111 10.08 8.53 10.23
C THR A 111 11.49 7.97 10.42
N VAL A 112 12.35 8.07 9.40
CA VAL A 112 13.73 7.58 9.48
C VAL A 112 14.51 8.28 10.59
N VAL A 113 14.40 9.60 10.68
CA VAL A 113 15.09 10.40 11.71
C VAL A 113 14.58 10.07 13.11
N ALA A 114 13.27 9.97 13.29
CA ALA A 114 12.64 9.62 14.55
C ALA A 114 13.11 8.25 15.06
N ILE A 115 13.11 7.24 14.19
CA ILE A 115 13.53 5.87 14.54
C ILE A 115 15.04 5.82 14.80
N LEU A 116 15.88 6.30 13.88
CA LEU A 116 17.33 6.14 13.97
C LEU A 116 17.93 7.00 15.08
N PHE A 117 17.62 8.29 15.14
CA PHE A 117 18.32 9.22 16.02
C PHE A 117 17.63 9.42 17.37
N PHE A 118 16.31 9.35 17.40
CA PHE A 118 15.53 9.62 18.61
C PHE A 118 14.95 8.35 19.26
N GLY A 119 15.10 7.18 18.62
CA GLY A 119 14.54 5.92 19.10
C GLY A 119 13.02 5.94 19.23
N GLN A 120 12.34 6.87 18.56
CA GLN A 120 10.89 6.99 18.57
C GLN A 120 10.31 6.11 17.47
N ALA A 121 9.68 5.02 17.89
CA ALA A 121 8.96 4.10 17.02
C ALA A 121 7.75 3.55 17.78
N ASP A 122 6.67 3.30 17.06
CA ASP A 122 5.55 2.55 17.62
C ASP A 122 5.80 1.05 17.52
N ASN A 123 5.22 0.28 18.44
CA ASN A 123 5.36 -1.17 18.52
C ASN A 123 4.39 -1.90 17.57
N VAL A 124 4.08 -1.28 16.43
CA VAL A 124 3.20 -1.83 15.40
C VAL A 124 4.03 -2.09 14.15
N GLU A 125 4.09 -3.36 13.71
CA GLU A 125 4.73 -3.69 12.44
C GLU A 125 4.03 -2.98 11.29
N TRP A 126 4.80 -2.44 10.33
CA TRP A 126 4.29 -1.57 9.26
C TRP A 126 3.63 -0.26 9.74
N GLY A 127 3.60 -0.02 11.05
CA GLY A 127 3.12 1.20 11.70
C GLY A 127 4.19 1.78 12.63
N GLU A 128 5.47 1.53 12.37
CA GLU A 128 6.58 1.96 13.26
C GLU A 128 6.78 3.47 13.25
N THR A 129 6.22 4.16 12.26
CA THR A 129 6.16 5.62 12.21
C THR A 129 5.56 6.18 13.51
N PRO A 130 6.16 7.20 14.13
CA PRO A 130 5.61 7.77 15.36
C PRO A 130 4.15 8.21 15.20
N TRP A 131 3.28 7.81 16.14
CA TRP A 131 1.84 8.06 16.11
C TRP A 131 1.40 9.49 15.76
N TRP A 132 2.20 10.50 16.09
CA TRP A 132 1.86 11.90 15.82
C TRP A 132 1.92 12.25 14.33
N LEU A 133 2.54 11.40 13.49
CA LEU A 133 2.45 11.47 12.03
C LEU A 133 1.19 10.78 11.47
N ASP A 134 0.54 9.87 12.20
CA ASP A 134 -0.60 9.11 11.67
C ASP A 134 -1.74 10.01 11.16
N PRO A 135 -2.18 11.07 11.87
CA PRO A 135 -3.23 11.94 11.35
C PRO A 135 -2.83 12.65 10.05
N ILE A 136 -1.54 12.97 9.90
CA ILE A 136 -0.99 13.60 8.70
C ILE A 136 -0.98 12.59 7.54
N ILE A 137 -0.62 11.33 7.80
CA ILE A 137 -0.66 10.24 6.83
C ILE A 137 -2.11 9.96 6.38
N VAL A 138 -3.06 9.89 7.31
CA VAL A 138 -4.49 9.72 7.00
C VAL A 138 -4.98 10.88 6.14
N PHE A 139 -4.63 12.13 6.49
CA PHE A 139 -4.97 13.29 5.67
C PHE A 139 -4.35 13.22 4.27
N TRP A 140 -3.09 12.80 4.15
CA TRP A 140 -2.43 12.58 2.87
C TRP A 140 -3.15 11.50 2.04
N LEU A 141 -3.62 10.42 2.66
CA LEU A 141 -4.40 9.37 1.99
C LEU A 141 -5.77 9.88 1.52
N LEU A 142 -6.41 10.80 2.25
CA LEU A 142 -7.63 11.47 1.79
C LEU A 142 -7.35 12.38 0.57
N LEU A 143 -6.21 13.08 0.55
CA LEU A 143 -5.78 13.82 -0.63
C LEU A 143 -5.50 12.88 -1.80
N HIS A 144 -4.92 11.70 -1.55
CA HIS A 144 -4.70 10.66 -2.54
C HIS A 144 -6.02 10.15 -3.14
N LEU A 145 -7.03 9.90 -2.29
CA LEU A 145 -8.39 9.58 -2.72
C LEU A 145 -8.97 10.70 -3.61
N LEU A 146 -8.85 11.97 -3.24
CA LEU A 146 -9.37 13.07 -4.06
C LEU A 146 -8.63 13.20 -5.41
N GLN A 147 -7.30 13.11 -5.37
CA GLN A 147 -6.42 13.30 -6.51
C GLN A 147 -6.70 12.28 -7.63
N PHE A 148 -6.85 11.02 -7.25
CA PHE A 148 -7.07 9.90 -8.17
C PHE A 148 -8.53 9.49 -8.31
N GLY A 149 -9.36 9.74 -7.30
CA GLY A 149 -10.80 9.50 -7.34
C GLY A 149 -11.53 10.44 -8.31
N ALA A 150 -11.06 11.68 -8.50
CA ALA A 150 -11.71 12.62 -9.41
C ALA A 150 -11.77 12.12 -10.88
N PRO A 151 -10.68 11.66 -11.52
CA PRO A 151 -10.77 11.08 -12.86
C PRO A 151 -11.55 9.77 -12.91
N LEU A 152 -11.46 8.92 -11.89
CA LEU A 152 -12.23 7.66 -11.80
C LEU A 152 -13.74 7.94 -11.74
N TYR A 153 -14.15 8.89 -10.91
CA TYR A 153 -15.54 9.33 -10.80
C TYR A 153 -16.05 9.91 -12.13
N LYS A 154 -15.26 10.76 -12.81
CA LYS A 154 -15.64 11.28 -14.13
C LYS A 154 -15.81 10.17 -15.17
N ALA A 155 -14.92 9.18 -15.16
CA ALA A 155 -15.01 8.03 -16.06
C ALA A 155 -16.26 7.17 -15.78
N SER A 156 -16.62 6.96 -14.51
CA SER A 156 -17.80 6.16 -14.15
C SER A 156 -19.12 6.79 -14.59
N GLN A 157 -19.18 8.12 -14.76
CA GLN A 157 -20.36 8.80 -15.32
C GLN A 157 -20.60 8.50 -16.81
N ARG A 158 -19.57 8.08 -17.55
CA ARG A 158 -19.68 7.74 -18.98
C ARG A 158 -20.03 6.27 -19.22
N GLY A 159 -19.91 5.42 -18.20
CA GLY A 159 -20.17 3.99 -18.31
C GLY A 159 -19.41 3.20 -17.25
N PRO A 160 -19.50 1.85 -17.28
CA PRO A 160 -18.80 0.99 -16.34
C PRO A 160 -17.29 1.22 -16.37
N LEU A 161 -16.68 1.30 -15.19
CA LEU A 161 -15.23 1.34 -15.08
C LEU A 161 -14.63 0.02 -15.54
N TYR A 162 -13.44 0.09 -16.14
CA TYR A 162 -12.61 -1.08 -16.36
C TYR A 162 -12.18 -1.71 -15.03
N VAL A 163 -11.84 -3.00 -15.03
CA VAL A 163 -11.50 -3.77 -13.81
C VAL A 163 -10.40 -3.11 -13.00
N SER A 164 -9.39 -2.51 -13.66
CA SER A 164 -8.37 -1.68 -13.01
C SER A 164 -8.96 -0.59 -12.13
N GLY A 165 -10.00 0.10 -12.63
CA GLY A 165 -10.70 1.15 -11.91
C GLY A 165 -11.42 0.64 -10.66
N TRP A 166 -11.90 -0.61 -10.63
CA TRP A 166 -12.55 -1.18 -9.45
C TRP A 166 -11.55 -1.37 -8.32
N TYR A 167 -10.47 -2.11 -8.56
CA TYR A 167 -9.42 -2.37 -7.57
C TYR A 167 -8.76 -1.08 -7.07
N ILE A 168 -8.47 -0.14 -7.97
CA ILE A 168 -7.88 1.16 -7.59
C ILE A 168 -8.88 1.98 -6.77
N SER A 169 -10.16 2.04 -7.16
CA SER A 169 -11.16 2.80 -6.38
C SER A 169 -11.34 2.21 -4.98
N ALA A 170 -11.39 0.88 -4.87
CA ALA A 170 -11.46 0.18 -3.59
C ALA A 170 -10.25 0.51 -2.71
N MET A 171 -9.03 0.43 -3.26
CA MET A 171 -7.80 0.80 -2.54
C MET A 171 -7.86 2.23 -2.02
N LEU A 172 -8.26 3.19 -2.86
CA LEU A 172 -8.31 4.60 -2.47
C LEU A 172 -9.26 4.86 -1.29
N VAL A 173 -10.33 4.07 -1.16
CA VAL A 173 -11.29 4.17 -0.06
C VAL A 173 -10.83 3.40 1.17
N TRP A 174 -10.34 2.17 1.01
CA TRP A 174 -9.98 1.32 2.14
C TRP A 174 -8.71 1.78 2.84
N THR A 175 -7.68 2.21 2.11
CA THR A 175 -6.39 2.56 2.72
C THR A 175 -6.49 3.61 3.85
N PRO A 176 -7.17 4.76 3.68
CA PRO A 176 -7.34 5.71 4.79
C PRO A 176 -8.13 5.11 5.96
N LEU A 177 -9.12 4.25 5.71
CA LEU A 177 -9.87 3.56 6.76
C LEU A 177 -8.99 2.58 7.53
N VAL A 178 -8.17 1.79 6.83
CA VAL A 178 -7.23 0.83 7.42
C VAL A 178 -6.24 1.54 8.34
N VAL A 179 -5.62 2.63 7.87
CA VAL A 179 -4.66 3.38 8.70
C VAL A 179 -5.34 4.05 9.89
N PHE A 180 -6.50 4.69 9.67
CA PHE A 180 -7.20 5.39 10.75
C PHE A 180 -7.75 4.42 11.81
N MET A 181 -8.51 3.40 11.38
CA MET A 181 -9.20 2.47 12.26
C MET A 181 -8.28 1.37 12.81
N GLY A 182 -7.23 1.00 12.07
CA GLY A 182 -6.33 -0.10 12.41
C GLY A 182 -5.02 0.32 13.09
N ASN A 183 -4.51 1.53 12.84
CA ASN A 183 -3.29 2.03 13.47
C ASN A 183 -3.58 3.12 14.51
N PHE A 184 -4.22 4.21 14.08
CA PHE A 184 -4.32 5.41 14.91
C PHE A 184 -5.30 5.26 16.08
N ILE A 185 -6.54 4.86 15.79
CA ILE A 185 -7.59 4.72 16.81
C ILE A 185 -7.25 3.67 17.87
N PRO A 186 -6.82 2.43 17.53
CA PRO A 186 -6.65 1.35 18.50
C PRO A 186 -5.68 1.67 19.64
N ARG A 187 -4.71 2.57 19.39
CA ARG A 187 -3.78 3.09 20.40
C ARG A 187 -4.48 3.65 21.65
N PHE A 188 -5.68 4.21 21.50
CA PHE A 188 -6.38 4.89 22.59
C PHE A 188 -7.45 4.02 23.27
N TRP A 189 -7.86 2.91 22.65
CA TRP A 189 -9.06 2.17 23.07
C TRP A 189 -8.89 0.65 23.13
N SER A 190 -7.80 0.11 22.59
CA SER A 190 -7.57 -1.34 22.52
C SER A 190 -6.44 -1.77 23.44
N VAL A 191 -6.66 -2.83 24.21
CA VAL A 191 -5.67 -3.42 25.13
C VAL A 191 -5.69 -4.94 25.06
N GLY A 192 -4.61 -5.59 25.51
CA GLY A 192 -4.51 -7.04 25.61
C GLY A 192 -4.74 -7.76 24.28
N SER A 193 -5.48 -8.87 24.30
CA SER A 193 -5.78 -9.65 23.09
C SER A 193 -6.64 -8.90 22.07
N GLY A 194 -7.45 -7.93 22.51
CA GLY A 194 -8.19 -7.05 21.61
C GLY A 194 -7.27 -6.16 20.77
N ALA A 195 -6.22 -5.60 21.38
CA ALA A 195 -5.19 -4.84 20.66
C ALA A 195 -4.46 -5.72 19.64
N GLY A 196 -4.08 -6.95 20.04
CA GLY A 196 -3.47 -7.91 19.12
C GLY A 196 -4.36 -8.25 17.93
N ALA A 197 -5.65 -8.47 18.14
CA ALA A 197 -6.59 -8.73 17.05
C ALA A 197 -6.69 -7.55 16.07
N VAL A 198 -6.85 -6.33 16.58
CA VAL A 198 -6.95 -5.14 15.70
C VAL A 198 -5.64 -4.87 14.97
N GLN A 199 -4.51 -4.99 15.66
CA GLN A 199 -3.18 -4.85 15.06
C GLN A 199 -2.95 -5.89 13.96
N SER A 200 -3.35 -7.13 14.18
CA SER A 200 -3.24 -8.20 13.16
C SER A 200 -4.07 -7.91 11.91
N THR A 201 -5.26 -7.32 12.09
CA THR A 201 -6.09 -6.86 10.98
C THR A 201 -5.45 -5.68 10.26
N PHE A 202 -4.89 -4.71 10.98
CA PHE A 202 -4.19 -3.58 10.36
C PHE A 202 -3.04 -4.01 9.45
N ILE A 203 -2.13 -4.83 9.96
CA ILE A 203 -0.95 -5.27 9.18
C ILE A 203 -1.36 -6.09 7.96
N HIS A 204 -2.39 -6.92 8.12
CA HIS A 204 -2.92 -7.74 7.04
C HIS A 204 -3.60 -6.88 5.96
N ASP A 205 -4.47 -5.97 6.38
CA ASP A 205 -5.24 -5.12 5.47
C ASP A 205 -4.39 -4.06 4.79
N LEU A 206 -3.25 -3.65 5.35
CA LEU A 206 -2.28 -2.84 4.61
C LEU A 206 -1.76 -3.56 3.37
N VAL A 207 -1.48 -4.86 3.48
CA VAL A 207 -1.06 -5.64 2.29
C VAL A 207 -2.27 -5.95 1.41
N GLY A 208 -3.42 -6.24 2.00
CA GLY A 208 -4.61 -6.73 1.30
C GLY A 208 -5.52 -5.74 0.64
N LEU A 209 -5.64 -4.57 1.25
CA LEU A 209 -6.56 -3.52 0.87
C LEU A 209 -5.83 -2.30 0.32
N TYR A 210 -4.50 -2.24 0.48
CA TYR A 210 -3.64 -1.28 -0.21
C TYR A 210 -2.74 -1.91 -1.27
N VAL A 211 -1.74 -2.72 -0.90
CA VAL A 211 -0.71 -3.24 -1.84
C VAL A 211 -1.32 -4.15 -2.90
N THR A 212 -2.14 -5.12 -2.50
CA THR A 212 -2.70 -6.12 -3.39
C THR A 212 -3.65 -5.51 -4.41
N PRO A 213 -4.62 -4.64 -4.04
CA PRO A 213 -5.54 -4.09 -5.02
C PRO A 213 -4.86 -3.06 -5.93
N VAL A 214 -3.91 -2.25 -5.45
CA VAL A 214 -3.18 -1.36 -6.36
C VAL A 214 -2.34 -2.16 -7.35
N ALA A 215 -1.66 -3.21 -6.91
CA ALA A 215 -0.89 -4.09 -7.78
C ALA A 215 -1.79 -4.76 -8.82
N TRP A 216 -2.92 -5.36 -8.41
CA TRP A 216 -3.85 -5.98 -9.36
C TRP A 216 -4.49 -4.98 -10.31
N GLY A 217 -4.90 -3.81 -9.81
CA GLY A 217 -5.45 -2.76 -10.65
C GLY A 217 -4.47 -2.31 -11.73
N LEU A 218 -3.19 -2.16 -11.37
CA LEU A 218 -2.11 -1.86 -12.31
C LEU A 218 -1.83 -3.03 -13.26
N MET A 219 -1.87 -4.29 -12.80
CA MET A 219 -1.68 -5.47 -13.65
C MET A 219 -2.78 -5.61 -14.69
N TYR A 220 -4.04 -5.44 -14.29
CA TYR A 220 -5.20 -5.41 -15.20
C TYR A 220 -5.05 -4.32 -16.27
N TYR A 221 -4.30 -3.24 -16.00
CA TYR A 221 -4.01 -2.21 -16.99
C TYR A 221 -2.79 -2.58 -17.86
N PHE A 222 -1.65 -2.86 -17.24
CA PHE A 222 -0.38 -3.01 -17.96
C PHE A 222 -0.28 -4.31 -18.75
N VAL A 223 -0.75 -5.44 -18.22
CA VAL A 223 -0.61 -6.74 -18.91
C VAL A 223 -1.36 -6.74 -20.25
N PRO A 224 -2.66 -6.39 -20.33
CA PRO A 224 -3.36 -6.30 -21.61
C PRO A 224 -2.71 -5.31 -22.59
N VAL A 225 -2.25 -4.16 -22.08
CA VAL A 225 -1.60 -3.11 -22.90
C VAL A 225 -0.27 -3.59 -23.49
N ILE A 226 0.58 -4.24 -22.69
CA ILE A 226 1.89 -4.74 -23.13
C ILE A 226 1.70 -5.90 -24.11
N MET A 227 0.82 -6.84 -23.76
CA MET A 227 0.57 -8.04 -24.55
C MET A 227 -0.27 -7.78 -25.81
N LYS A 228 -0.92 -6.61 -25.89
CA LYS A 228 -1.91 -6.26 -26.93
C LYS A 228 -3.00 -7.32 -27.06
N LYS A 229 -3.43 -7.87 -25.93
CA LYS A 229 -4.51 -8.86 -25.84
C LYS A 229 -5.61 -8.33 -24.92
N PRO A 230 -6.89 -8.63 -25.21
CA PRO A 230 -7.95 -8.34 -24.25
C PRO A 230 -7.78 -9.19 -22.98
N MET A 231 -8.44 -8.78 -21.89
CA MET A 231 -8.58 -9.64 -20.70
C MET A 231 -9.27 -10.95 -21.07
N TRP A 232 -8.82 -12.05 -20.48
CA TRP A 232 -9.31 -13.36 -20.85
C TRP A 232 -10.75 -13.61 -20.38
N SER A 233 -11.07 -13.32 -19.11
CA SER A 233 -12.38 -13.59 -18.50
C SER A 233 -12.82 -12.47 -17.56
N HIS A 234 -13.88 -11.76 -17.96
CA HIS A 234 -14.55 -10.80 -17.07
C HIS A 234 -15.19 -11.48 -15.84
N GLY A 235 -15.64 -12.73 -15.96
CA GLY A 235 -16.20 -13.49 -14.84
C GLY A 235 -15.15 -13.74 -13.74
N LEU A 236 -13.91 -14.06 -14.13
CA LEU A 236 -12.81 -14.21 -13.18
C LEU A 236 -12.44 -12.86 -12.53
N SER A 237 -12.51 -11.75 -13.27
CA SER A 237 -12.34 -10.42 -12.68
C SER A 237 -13.37 -10.12 -11.58
N LEU A 238 -14.63 -10.51 -11.76
CA LEU A 238 -15.68 -10.34 -10.76
C LEU A 238 -15.45 -11.19 -9.52
N LEU A 239 -15.13 -12.48 -9.70
CA LEU A 239 -14.84 -13.40 -8.60
C LEU A 239 -13.61 -12.93 -7.81
N GLY A 240 -12.55 -12.55 -8.51
CA GLY A 240 -11.34 -12.03 -7.89
C GLY A 240 -11.59 -10.75 -7.10
N PHE A 241 -12.29 -9.78 -7.71
CA PHE A 241 -12.50 -8.47 -7.07
C PHE A 241 -13.41 -8.58 -5.86
N TRP A 242 -14.60 -9.16 -6.02
CA TRP A 242 -15.59 -9.24 -4.93
C TRP A 242 -15.19 -10.26 -3.87
N GLY A 243 -14.54 -11.36 -4.27
CA GLY A 243 -13.97 -12.32 -3.33
C GLY A 243 -12.91 -11.67 -2.45
N LEU A 244 -11.98 -10.93 -3.05
CA LEU A 244 -10.98 -10.17 -2.28
C LEU A 244 -11.64 -9.12 -1.40
N ALA A 245 -12.56 -8.32 -1.93
CA ALA A 245 -13.24 -7.26 -1.18
C ALA A 245 -13.98 -7.78 0.06
N PHE A 246 -14.55 -8.98 -0.03
CA PHE A 246 -15.34 -9.57 1.06
C PHE A 246 -14.47 -10.32 2.07
N PHE A 247 -13.59 -11.21 1.61
CA PHE A 247 -12.87 -12.12 2.51
C PHE A 247 -11.62 -11.53 3.14
N TYR A 248 -10.92 -10.60 2.46
CA TYR A 248 -9.63 -10.10 2.94
C TYR A 248 -9.73 -9.37 4.30
N PRO A 249 -10.71 -8.47 4.55
CA PRO A 249 -10.83 -7.79 5.85
C PRO A 249 -11.09 -8.73 7.03
N MET A 250 -11.55 -9.96 6.78
CA MET A 250 -11.87 -10.95 7.81
C MET A 250 -10.66 -11.78 8.24
N ASN A 251 -9.51 -11.58 7.61
CA ASN A 251 -8.42 -12.54 7.64
C ASN A 251 -7.28 -12.18 8.61
N GLY A 252 -7.28 -10.96 9.17
CA GLY A 252 -6.20 -10.41 10.00
C GLY A 252 -5.68 -11.32 11.11
N VAL A 253 -6.58 -11.98 11.85
CA VAL A 253 -6.23 -12.80 13.02
C VAL A 253 -5.37 -14.02 12.66
N HIS A 254 -5.24 -14.38 11.39
CA HIS A 254 -4.37 -15.47 10.95
C HIS A 254 -2.87 -15.26 11.28
N HIS A 255 -2.46 -14.02 11.60
CA HIS A 255 -1.11 -13.70 12.07
C HIS A 255 -0.85 -14.23 13.48
N PHE A 256 -1.90 -14.44 14.27
CA PHE A 256 -1.83 -14.80 15.70
C PHE A 256 -2.69 -16.03 16.01
N LEU A 257 -2.49 -17.10 15.26
CA LEU A 257 -3.08 -18.40 15.56
C LEU A 257 -2.51 -18.98 16.87
N TRP A 258 -3.35 -19.71 17.59
CA TRP A 258 -3.06 -20.25 18.92
C TRP A 258 -2.64 -19.19 19.95
N SER A 259 -3.09 -17.96 19.76
CA SER A 259 -2.89 -16.85 20.71
C SER A 259 -4.06 -16.72 21.69
N PRO A 260 -4.00 -15.80 22.68
CA PRO A 260 -5.13 -15.47 23.56
C PRO A 260 -6.33 -14.80 22.86
N ILE A 261 -6.28 -14.56 21.55
CA ILE A 261 -7.43 -14.07 20.77
C ILE A 261 -8.50 -15.19 20.75
N PRO A 262 -9.80 -14.88 20.90
CA PRO A 262 -10.84 -15.91 20.91
C PRO A 262 -10.78 -16.86 19.72
N MET A 263 -10.88 -18.17 19.98
CA MET A 263 -10.74 -19.21 18.95
C MET A 263 -11.72 -19.07 17.79
N PHE A 264 -12.93 -18.55 18.04
CA PHE A 264 -13.90 -18.32 16.95
C PHE A 264 -13.36 -17.35 15.91
N ALA A 265 -12.68 -16.27 16.33
CA ALA A 265 -12.10 -15.30 15.41
C ALA A 265 -10.93 -15.89 14.62
N GLN A 266 -10.12 -16.75 15.28
CA GLN A 266 -9.05 -17.48 14.61
C GLN A 266 -9.58 -18.45 13.55
N TYR A 267 -10.62 -19.23 13.86
CA TYR A 267 -11.23 -20.15 12.90
C TYR A 267 -11.88 -19.40 11.72
N SER A 268 -12.52 -18.26 11.97
CA SER A 268 -13.04 -17.39 10.91
C SER A 268 -11.92 -16.88 10.00
N ALA A 269 -10.77 -16.48 10.55
CA ALA A 269 -9.62 -16.05 9.76
C ALA A 269 -9.03 -17.19 8.92
N VAL A 270 -8.90 -18.41 9.45
CA VAL A 270 -8.44 -19.57 8.66
C VAL A 270 -9.36 -19.82 7.46
N PHE A 271 -10.68 -19.79 7.67
CA PHE A 271 -11.65 -19.92 6.57
C PHE A 271 -11.49 -18.80 5.54
N ALA A 272 -11.37 -17.54 6.00
CA ALA A 272 -11.17 -16.39 5.13
C ALA A 272 -9.87 -16.49 4.33
N THR A 273 -8.76 -16.95 4.92
CA THR A 273 -7.49 -17.21 4.21
C THR A 273 -7.72 -18.14 3.02
N VAL A 274 -8.37 -19.29 3.26
CA VAL A 274 -8.64 -20.27 2.19
C VAL A 274 -9.55 -19.67 1.11
N ALA A 275 -10.55 -18.88 1.49
CA ALA A 275 -11.43 -18.21 0.54
C ALA A 275 -10.71 -17.15 -0.32
N VAL A 276 -9.79 -16.38 0.28
CA VAL A 276 -8.93 -15.41 -0.43
C VAL A 276 -8.06 -16.10 -1.47
N GLU A 277 -7.54 -17.30 -1.20
CA GLU A 277 -6.74 -18.05 -2.18
C GLU A 277 -7.51 -18.33 -3.48
N PHE A 278 -8.80 -18.65 -3.39
CA PHE A 278 -9.64 -18.80 -4.58
C PHE A 278 -9.80 -17.49 -5.36
N ALA A 279 -9.98 -16.36 -4.65
CA ALA A 279 -10.05 -15.05 -5.28
C ALA A 279 -8.73 -14.68 -5.97
N VAL A 280 -7.59 -14.85 -5.30
CA VAL A 280 -6.25 -14.56 -5.86
C VAL A 280 -5.94 -15.47 -7.05
N THR A 281 -6.23 -16.77 -6.94
CA THR A 281 -6.05 -17.73 -8.03
C THR A 281 -6.87 -17.33 -9.26
N SER A 282 -8.12 -16.86 -9.07
CA SER A 282 -8.94 -16.39 -10.19
C SER A 282 -8.32 -15.21 -10.93
N VAL A 283 -7.65 -14.29 -10.21
CA VAL A 283 -6.95 -13.14 -10.80
C VAL A 283 -5.67 -13.57 -11.50
N LEU A 284 -4.93 -14.53 -10.94
CA LEU A 284 -3.70 -15.05 -11.55
C LEU A 284 -3.93 -15.78 -12.87
N ILE A 285 -5.04 -16.52 -12.99
CA ILE A 285 -5.39 -17.24 -14.22
C ILE A 285 -5.87 -16.27 -15.31
N ASN A 286 -6.50 -15.17 -14.91
CA ASN A 286 -7.12 -14.18 -15.81
C ASN A 286 -6.11 -13.31 -16.58
#